data_AF-A0A3B4WM28-F1
#
_entry.id   AF-A0A3B4WM28-F1
#
_cell.length_a   1.000
_cell.length_b   1.000
_cell.length_c   1.000
_cell.angle_alpha   90.00
_cell.angle_beta   90.00
_cell.angle_gamma   90.00
#
_symmetry.space_group_name_H-M   'P 1'
#
loop_
_entity.id
_entity.type
_entity.pdbx_description
1 polymer ?
#
loop_
_entity_poly.entity_id
_entity_poly.type
_entity_poly.pdbx_seq_one_letter_code
_entity_poly.pdbx_strand_id
1 'polypeptide(L)'
;MGDRDQRTRRLGSLTTKSRVSKETKLRLRVIFLDDSERTFEVEQKVLGGDFFNKVCGHLKLLEKEYFGLEFRHHSGNYVWLELLKPLAKQIKCNDLFFRFIVKFFPPDPGQLKRGLTRYLFALQIKQDLSNGSLTCNDNSAALFKVRVLNLTELGDYDEELDCHHLEMKQYVPNQEYLDHKIIKFHKKHRGVSPADSDIHLLEVARKLDMYGIRPHPAHDGEGMRINLAVTHSGVLVFQVVTLTGLNLLVHNDN
;
A
#
# COMPACT_ATOMS: atom_id res chain seq x y z
N MET A 1 -0.76 -28.64 84.87
CA MET A 1 0.07 -28.81 83.65
C MET A 1 -0.75 -28.33 82.46
N GLY A 2 -0.27 -27.25 81.82
CA GLY A 2 -0.65 -26.75 80.48
C GLY A 2 -1.96 -25.94 80.38
N ASP A 3 -2.09 -24.91 79.54
CA ASP A 3 -1.14 -24.07 78.81
C ASP A 3 -1.94 -22.88 78.19
N ARG A 4 -1.30 -21.71 78.11
CA ARG A 4 -1.39 -20.60 77.12
C ARG A 4 -2.71 -20.17 76.46
N ASP A 5 -3.10 -18.95 76.81
CA ASP A 5 -3.06 -17.69 76.03
C ASP A 5 -3.11 -17.69 74.46
N GLN A 6 -3.88 -16.70 73.97
CA GLN A 6 -3.80 -15.98 72.68
C GLN A 6 -4.45 -16.49 71.36
N ARG A 7 -5.43 -15.68 70.94
CA ARG A 7 -5.67 -15.08 69.59
C ARG A 7 -5.70 -16.00 68.36
N THR A 8 -6.85 -16.04 67.68
CA THR A 8 -6.92 -16.25 66.21
C THR A 8 -8.27 -15.74 65.69
N ARG A 9 -8.27 -14.56 65.04
CA ARG A 9 -8.25 -14.30 63.59
C ARG A 9 -9.65 -14.05 63.01
N ARG A 10 -9.90 -12.78 62.69
CA ARG A 10 -11.03 -12.29 61.88
C ARG A 10 -11.11 -13.09 60.58
N LEU A 11 -12.32 -13.48 60.21
CA LEU A 11 -12.67 -14.06 58.92
C LEU A 11 -12.43 -13.01 57.82
N GLY A 12 -11.22 -13.02 57.26
CA GLY A 12 -10.89 -12.26 56.06
C GLY A 12 -11.53 -12.94 54.86
N SER A 13 -12.61 -12.35 54.36
CA SER A 13 -13.14 -12.62 53.03
C SER A 13 -12.00 -12.48 52.00
N LEU A 14 -11.55 -13.60 51.42
CA LEU A 14 -10.75 -13.59 50.20
C LEU A 14 -11.64 -13.11 49.06
N THR A 15 -11.82 -11.79 48.95
CA THR A 15 -12.14 -11.21 47.65
C THR A 15 -10.90 -11.38 46.80
N THR A 16 -10.91 -12.38 45.91
CA THR A 16 -10.07 -12.40 44.73
C THR A 16 -10.34 -11.11 43.97
N LYS A 17 -9.56 -10.06 44.24
CA LYS A 17 -9.49 -8.89 43.37
C LYS A 17 -8.91 -9.39 42.05
N SER A 18 -9.78 -9.80 41.13
CA SER A 18 -9.44 -9.81 39.72
C SER A 18 -8.91 -8.41 39.42
N ARG A 19 -7.59 -8.29 39.22
CA ARG A 19 -6.99 -7.11 38.62
C ARG A 19 -7.64 -6.99 37.25
N VAL A 20 -8.72 -6.21 37.15
CA VAL A 20 -9.17 -5.68 35.88
C VAL A 20 -8.04 -4.77 35.44
N SER A 21 -7.09 -5.32 34.68
CA SER A 21 -6.13 -4.51 33.97
C SER A 21 -6.98 -3.58 33.12
N LYS A 22 -6.96 -2.27 33.42
CA LYS A 22 -7.48 -1.27 32.50
C LYS A 22 -6.76 -1.51 31.18
N GLU A 23 -7.43 -2.14 30.23
CA GLU A 23 -6.88 -2.36 28.90
C GLU A 23 -6.77 -1.00 28.25
N THR A 24 -5.56 -0.46 28.25
CA THR A 24 -5.24 0.77 27.53
C THR A 24 -5.51 0.50 26.05
N LYS A 25 -6.47 1.23 25.48
CA LYS A 25 -6.76 1.17 24.05
C LYS A 25 -5.77 2.05 23.29
N LEU A 26 -5.28 1.57 22.17
CA LEU A 26 -4.49 2.31 21.19
C LEU A 26 -5.44 2.85 20.11
N ARG A 27 -5.21 4.10 19.70
CA ARG A 27 -5.88 4.73 18.55
C ARG A 27 -4.89 4.79 17.41
N LEU A 28 -5.13 4.01 16.36
CA LEU A 28 -4.21 3.86 15.24
C LEU A 28 -4.84 4.40 13.96
N ARG A 29 -4.18 5.37 13.33
CA ARG A 29 -4.64 5.96 12.07
C ARG A 29 -4.13 5.15 10.88
N VAL A 30 -5.01 4.86 9.92
CA VAL A 30 -4.69 4.17 8.67
C VAL A 30 -5.10 5.06 7.51
N ILE A 31 -4.19 5.27 6.56
CA ILE A 31 -4.42 5.92 5.28
C ILE A 31 -4.60 4.84 4.22
N PHE A 32 -5.66 4.93 3.43
CA PHE A 32 -6.00 3.95 2.38
C PHE A 32 -5.54 4.40 0.99
N LEU A 33 -5.71 3.53 0.00
CA LEU A 33 -5.27 3.76 -1.38
C LEU A 33 -6.08 4.84 -2.13
N ASP A 34 -7.24 5.20 -1.62
CA ASP A 34 -8.08 6.30 -2.10
C ASP A 34 -7.82 7.61 -1.34
N ASP A 35 -6.73 7.67 -0.57
CA ASP A 35 -6.33 8.77 0.32
C ASP A 35 -7.30 9.03 1.49
N SER A 36 -8.31 8.18 1.69
CA SER A 36 -9.17 8.26 2.85
C SER A 36 -8.41 7.85 4.13
N GLU A 37 -8.75 8.48 5.25
CA GLU A 37 -8.17 8.15 6.55
C GLU A 37 -9.22 7.55 7.48
N ARG A 38 -8.84 6.53 8.26
CA ARG A 38 -9.65 6.01 9.35
C ARG A 38 -8.83 5.71 10.58
N THR A 39 -9.38 6.07 11.74
CA THR A 39 -8.82 5.71 13.03
C THR A 39 -9.48 4.45 13.58
N PHE A 40 -8.66 3.51 14.04
CA PHE A 40 -9.09 2.26 14.64
C PHE A 40 -8.71 2.23 16.12
N GLU A 41 -9.65 1.80 16.98
CA GLU A 41 -9.35 1.52 18.37
C GLU A 41 -9.10 0.03 18.57
N VAL A 42 -7.96 -0.31 19.16
CA VAL A 42 -7.53 -1.68 19.44
C VAL A 42 -6.89 -1.79 20.82
N GLU A 43 -6.90 -2.99 21.38
CA GLU A 43 -6.23 -3.26 22.65
C GLU A 43 -4.70 -3.20 22.49
N GLN A 44 -3.98 -2.76 23.52
CA GLN A 44 -2.51 -2.63 23.46
C GLN A 44 -1.77 -3.95 23.17
N LYS A 45 -2.35 -5.09 23.55
CA LYS A 45 -1.75 -6.42 23.36
C LYS A 45 -2.11 -7.07 22.02
N VAL A 46 -2.92 -6.42 21.19
CA VAL A 46 -3.38 -6.96 19.91
C VAL A 46 -2.19 -7.35 19.02
N LEU A 47 -2.31 -8.48 18.33
CA LEU A 47 -1.33 -8.89 17.32
C LEU A 47 -1.49 -8.05 16.07
N GLY A 48 -0.39 -7.87 15.32
CA GLY A 48 -0.42 -7.17 14.03
C GLY A 48 -1.43 -7.80 13.05
N GLY A 49 -1.56 -9.13 13.06
CA GLY A 49 -2.51 -9.87 12.25
C GLY A 49 -3.97 -9.52 12.54
N ASP A 50 -4.33 -9.41 13.81
CA ASP A 50 -5.70 -9.09 14.22
C ASP A 50 -6.05 -7.64 13.87
N PHE A 51 -5.10 -6.71 14.03
CA PHE A 51 -5.27 -5.34 13.59
C PHE A 51 -5.42 -5.25 12.06
N PHE A 52 -4.56 -5.93 11.30
CA PHE A 52 -4.66 -6.00 9.84
C PHE A 52 -6.01 -6.58 9.39
N ASN A 53 -6.48 -7.65 10.04
CA ASN A 53 -7.79 -8.25 9.77
C ASN A 53 -8.93 -7.26 10.05
N LYS A 54 -8.83 -6.44 11.11
CA LYS A 54 -9.82 -5.39 11.41
C LYS A 54 -9.86 -4.31 10.32
N VAL A 55 -8.70 -3.93 9.79
CA VAL A 55 -8.60 -3.00 8.65
C VAL A 55 -9.21 -3.60 7.38
N CYS A 56 -8.86 -4.85 7.04
CA CYS A 56 -9.45 -5.53 5.88
C CYS A 56 -10.97 -5.72 6.02
N GLY A 57 -11.45 -6.02 7.23
CA GLY A 57 -12.88 -6.14 7.52
C GLY A 57 -13.64 -4.83 7.31
N HIS A 58 -13.03 -3.68 7.61
CA HIS A 58 -13.61 -2.37 7.31
C HIS A 58 -13.82 -2.17 5.80
N LEU A 59 -12.83 -2.57 4.99
CA LEU A 59 -12.92 -2.53 3.53
C LEU A 59 -13.81 -3.63 2.94
N LYS A 60 -14.24 -4.62 3.74
CA LYS A 60 -14.89 -5.86 3.28
C LYS A 60 -14.01 -6.62 2.27
N LEU A 61 -12.70 -6.54 2.46
CA LEU A 61 -11.70 -7.17 1.60
C LEU A 61 -11.55 -8.66 1.92
N LEU A 62 -11.76 -9.51 0.91
CA LEU A 62 -11.64 -10.97 1.03
C LEU A 62 -10.23 -11.46 0.65
N GLU A 63 -9.69 -10.99 -0.46
CA GLU A 63 -8.36 -11.35 -0.98
C GLU A 63 -7.27 -10.48 -0.31
N LYS A 64 -7.17 -10.58 1.02
CA LYS A 64 -6.28 -9.75 1.84
C LYS A 64 -4.79 -10.13 1.74
N GLU A 65 -4.48 -11.31 1.23
CA GLU A 65 -3.12 -11.85 1.09
C GLU A 65 -2.21 -10.98 0.21
N TYR A 66 -2.77 -10.17 -0.67
CA TYR A 66 -2.02 -9.28 -1.57
C TYR A 66 -1.60 -7.96 -0.91
N PHE A 67 -2.16 -7.63 0.25
CA PHE A 67 -2.01 -6.31 0.87
C PHE A 67 -1.25 -6.39 2.18
N GLY A 68 -0.80 -5.22 2.64
CA GLY A 68 -0.18 -5.07 3.94
C GLY A 68 -0.40 -3.68 4.51
N LEU A 69 0.03 -3.53 5.76
CA LEU A 69 0.18 -2.24 6.40
C LEU A 69 1.67 -1.96 6.53
N GLU A 70 2.08 -0.76 6.17
CA GLU A 70 3.41 -0.25 6.46
C GLU A 70 3.30 1.00 7.32
N PHE A 71 4.37 1.30 8.05
CA PHE A 71 4.46 2.52 8.85
C PHE A 71 5.88 3.04 8.80
N ARG A 72 6.04 4.33 9.08
CA ARG A 72 7.36 4.95 9.14
C ARG A 72 8.04 4.59 10.46
N HIS A 73 9.15 3.87 10.38
CA HIS A 73 9.98 3.53 11.52
C HIS A 73 10.75 4.75 12.02
N HIS A 74 11.25 4.71 13.26
CA HIS A 74 12.03 5.81 13.85
C HIS A 74 13.33 6.11 13.09
N SER A 75 13.84 5.17 12.30
CA SER A 75 14.99 5.37 11.41
C SER A 75 14.63 6.11 10.11
N GLY A 76 13.36 6.50 9.93
CA GLY A 76 12.87 7.24 8.77
C GLY A 76 12.34 6.37 7.62
N ASN A 77 12.72 5.08 7.58
CA ASN A 77 12.30 4.13 6.56
C ASN A 77 10.91 3.56 6.82
N TYR A 78 10.18 3.21 5.76
CA TYR A 78 8.94 2.44 5.89
C TYR A 78 9.25 0.97 6.16
N VAL A 79 8.50 0.39 7.10
CA VAL A 79 8.59 -1.03 7.45
C VAL A 79 7.20 -1.64 7.47
N TRP A 80 7.11 -2.90 7.08
CA TRP A 80 5.87 -3.66 7.13
C TRP A 80 5.48 -4.01 8.57
N LEU A 81 4.19 -3.96 8.83
CA LEU A 81 3.60 -4.51 10.04
C LEU A 81 3.84 -6.02 10.10
N GLU A 82 4.46 -6.49 11.18
CA GLU A 82 4.67 -7.90 11.43
C GLU A 82 3.40 -8.52 12.05
N LEU A 83 2.79 -9.46 11.34
CA LEU A 83 1.48 -10.00 11.73
C LEU A 83 1.53 -10.85 13.01
N LEU A 84 2.66 -11.51 13.27
CA LEU A 84 2.83 -12.41 14.42
C LEU A 84 3.32 -11.73 15.69
N LYS A 85 3.65 -10.43 15.63
CA LYS A 85 4.14 -9.67 16.79
C LYS A 85 3.05 -8.76 17.36
N PRO A 86 2.97 -8.60 18.69
CA PRO A 86 2.10 -7.60 19.32
C PRO A 86 2.42 -6.19 18.82
N LEU A 87 1.39 -5.37 18.59
CA LEU A 87 1.57 -3.99 18.12
C LEU A 87 2.42 -3.14 19.06
N ALA A 88 2.24 -3.28 20.37
CA ALA A 88 3.02 -2.56 21.37
C ALA A 88 4.54 -2.85 21.31
N LYS A 89 4.97 -3.94 20.67
CA LYS A 89 6.40 -4.23 20.45
C LYS A 89 6.95 -3.60 19.18
N GLN A 90 6.08 -3.20 18.25
CA GLN A 90 6.46 -2.66 16.95
C GLN A 90 6.34 -1.13 16.91
N ILE A 91 5.34 -0.58 17.59
CA ILE A 91 5.01 0.85 17.59
C ILE A 91 5.53 1.47 18.88
N LYS A 92 6.39 2.49 18.76
CA LYS A 92 6.93 3.25 19.91
C LYS A 92 6.47 4.71 19.95
N CYS A 93 5.88 5.22 18.86
CA CYS A 93 5.49 6.62 18.70
C CYS A 93 3.97 6.77 18.63
N ASN A 94 3.42 7.80 19.28
CA ASN A 94 1.98 8.06 19.31
C ASN A 94 1.45 8.77 18.05
N ASP A 95 2.29 9.51 17.31
CA ASP A 95 1.87 10.25 16.10
C ASP A 95 2.05 9.43 14.81
N LEU A 96 2.11 8.10 14.95
CA LEU A 96 2.32 7.19 13.85
C LEU A 96 1.02 6.90 13.10
N PHE A 97 1.11 6.84 11.77
CA PHE A 97 0.05 6.35 10.90
C PHE A 97 0.55 5.18 10.07
N PHE A 98 -0.40 4.32 9.70
CA PHE A 98 -0.18 3.21 8.79
C PHE A 98 -0.65 3.58 7.39
N ARG A 99 0.02 3.06 6.37
CA ARG A 99 -0.47 3.07 5.00
C ARG A 99 -0.91 1.68 4.62
N PHE A 100 -2.14 1.56 4.13
CA PHE A 100 -2.63 0.34 3.50
C PHE A 100 -2.18 0.32 2.04
N ILE A 101 -1.39 -0.68 1.69
CA ILE A 101 -0.68 -0.71 0.40
C ILE A 101 -0.65 -2.15 -0.14
N VAL A 102 -0.52 -2.30 -1.46
CA VAL A 102 -0.27 -3.60 -2.09
C VAL A 102 1.14 -4.07 -1.73
N LYS A 103 1.24 -5.31 -1.24
CA LYS A 103 2.49 -5.97 -0.84
C LYS A 103 2.98 -6.99 -1.86
N PHE A 104 2.06 -7.76 -2.44
CA PHE A 104 2.40 -8.82 -3.40
C PHE A 104 1.65 -8.57 -4.70
N PHE A 105 2.40 -8.33 -5.77
CA PHE A 105 1.86 -8.11 -7.10
C PHE A 105 1.82 -9.44 -7.85
N PRO A 106 0.63 -9.97 -8.20
CA PRO A 106 0.55 -11.19 -8.99
C PRO A 106 1.03 -10.92 -10.43
N PRO A 107 1.68 -11.88 -11.10
CA PRO A 107 2.10 -11.74 -12.50
C PRO A 107 0.91 -11.63 -13.46
N ASP A 108 -0.23 -12.21 -13.09
CA ASP A 108 -1.46 -12.21 -13.87
C ASP A 108 -2.59 -11.52 -13.08
N PRO A 109 -3.09 -10.35 -13.52
CA PRO A 109 -4.25 -9.69 -12.94
C PRO A 109 -5.52 -10.55 -12.94
N GLY A 110 -5.63 -11.55 -13.83
CA GLY A 110 -6.72 -12.52 -13.85
C GLY A 110 -6.84 -13.34 -12.56
N GLN A 111 -5.77 -13.40 -11.75
CA GLN A 111 -5.80 -14.03 -10.43
C GLN A 111 -6.64 -13.27 -9.41
N LEU A 112 -6.85 -11.96 -9.62
CA LEU A 112 -7.67 -11.13 -8.75
C LEU A 112 -9.16 -11.36 -9.07
N LYS A 113 -9.83 -12.17 -8.25
CA LYS A 113 -11.20 -12.61 -8.55
C LYS A 113 -12.24 -11.55 -8.20
N ARG A 114 -11.99 -10.74 -7.18
CA ARG A 114 -12.97 -9.78 -6.66
C ARG A 114 -12.80 -8.40 -7.30
N GLY A 115 -13.92 -7.76 -7.63
CA GLY A 115 -13.93 -6.41 -8.21
C GLY A 115 -13.25 -5.37 -7.31
N LEU A 116 -13.53 -5.41 -6.01
CA LEU A 116 -12.87 -4.54 -5.02
C LEU A 116 -11.34 -4.71 -5.03
N THR A 117 -10.84 -5.94 -5.14
CA THR A 117 -9.40 -6.18 -5.18
C THR A 117 -8.77 -5.53 -6.41
N ARG A 118 -9.40 -5.71 -7.58
CA ARG A 118 -8.93 -5.07 -8.83
C ARG A 118 -8.93 -3.55 -8.72
N TYR A 119 -9.98 -2.98 -8.15
CA TYR A 119 -10.07 -1.54 -7.90
C TYR A 119 -8.95 -1.03 -6.98
N LEU A 120 -8.68 -1.71 -5.86
CA LEU A 120 -7.58 -1.33 -4.96
C LEU A 120 -6.22 -1.43 -5.66
N PHE A 121 -6.00 -2.46 -6.48
CA PHE A 121 -4.80 -2.55 -7.31
C PHE A 121 -4.71 -1.40 -8.33
N ALA A 122 -5.83 -1.01 -8.96
CA ALA A 122 -5.85 0.12 -9.87
C ALA A 122 -5.47 1.44 -9.19
N LEU A 123 -5.95 1.66 -7.96
CA LEU A 123 -5.54 2.80 -7.13
C LEU A 123 -4.05 2.76 -6.80
N GLN A 124 -3.50 1.60 -6.46
CA GLN A 124 -2.07 1.44 -6.23
C GLN A 124 -1.24 1.82 -7.45
N ILE A 125 -1.62 1.33 -8.64
CA ILE A 125 -0.92 1.65 -9.90
C ILE A 125 -0.99 3.15 -10.19
N LYS A 126 -2.14 3.78 -9.96
CA LYS A 126 -2.29 5.24 -10.09
C LYS A 126 -1.35 5.99 -9.14
N GLN A 127 -1.25 5.57 -7.87
CA GLN A 127 -0.29 6.16 -6.94
C GLN A 127 1.15 5.99 -7.42
N ASP A 128 1.51 4.80 -7.90
CA ASP A 128 2.87 4.50 -8.38
C ASP A 128 3.26 5.26 -9.64
N LEU A 129 2.30 5.54 -10.52
CA LEU A 129 2.48 6.42 -11.67
C LEU A 129 2.70 7.88 -11.24
N SER A 130 1.89 8.36 -10.30
CA SER A 130 1.96 9.76 -9.84
C SER A 130 3.23 10.08 -9.06
N ASN A 131 3.77 9.11 -8.30
CA ASN A 131 4.98 9.29 -7.52
C ASN A 131 6.26 8.90 -8.29
N GLY A 132 6.13 8.44 -9.53
CA GLY A 132 7.25 8.05 -10.40
C GLY A 132 7.88 6.69 -10.09
N SER A 133 7.30 5.89 -9.20
CA SER A 133 7.78 4.52 -8.91
C SER A 133 7.57 3.58 -10.09
N LEU A 134 6.49 3.76 -10.85
CA LEU A 134 6.19 2.99 -12.04
C LEU A 134 6.56 3.81 -13.29
N THR A 135 7.75 3.55 -13.83
CA THR A 135 8.24 4.23 -15.04
C THR A 135 7.59 3.63 -16.29
N CYS A 136 7.29 4.48 -17.27
CA CYS A 136 6.66 4.05 -18.51
C CYS A 136 7.02 4.98 -19.67
N ASN A 137 6.92 4.48 -20.89
CA ASN A 137 7.10 5.29 -22.10
C ASN A 137 5.84 6.14 -22.42
N ASP A 138 5.97 7.13 -23.30
CA ASP A 138 4.89 8.07 -23.64
C ASP A 138 3.61 7.40 -24.19
N ASN A 139 3.72 6.24 -24.84
CA ASN A 139 2.54 5.49 -25.32
C ASN A 139 1.78 4.88 -24.14
N SER A 140 2.50 4.27 -23.22
CA SER A 140 1.94 3.66 -22.02
C SER A 140 1.39 4.73 -21.10
N ALA A 141 2.12 5.84 -20.88
CA ALA A 141 1.68 6.98 -20.08
C ALA A 141 0.33 7.55 -20.56
N ALA A 142 0.16 7.71 -21.88
CA ALA A 142 -1.10 8.17 -22.44
C ALA A 142 -2.25 7.16 -22.23
N LEU A 143 -1.98 5.86 -22.39
CA LEU A 143 -2.97 4.80 -22.13
C LEU A 143 -3.36 4.74 -20.65
N PHE A 144 -2.40 4.87 -19.73
CA PHE A 144 -2.65 4.93 -18.30
C PHE A 144 -3.60 6.07 -17.94
N LYS A 145 -3.34 7.26 -18.47
CA LYS A 145 -4.19 8.42 -18.18
C LYS A 145 -5.62 8.25 -18.66
N VAL A 146 -5.82 7.75 -19.89
CA VAL A 146 -7.17 7.46 -20.40
C VAL A 146 -7.90 6.49 -19.49
N ARG A 147 -7.19 5.47 -19.02
CA ARG A 147 -7.75 4.51 -18.08
C ARG A 147 -8.08 5.14 -16.74
N VAL A 148 -7.20 5.98 -16.21
CA VAL A 148 -7.42 6.68 -14.94
C VAL A 148 -8.55 7.70 -15.02
N LEU A 149 -8.75 8.38 -16.15
CA LEU A 149 -9.89 9.26 -16.40
C LEU A 149 -11.21 8.47 -16.31
N ASN A 150 -11.27 7.32 -16.98
CA ASN A 150 -12.44 6.44 -16.91
C ASN A 150 -12.67 5.86 -15.49
N LEU A 151 -11.60 5.67 -14.71
CA LEU A 151 -11.70 5.26 -13.30
C LEU A 151 -12.21 6.34 -12.36
N THR A 152 -12.05 7.61 -12.71
CA THR A 152 -12.60 8.73 -11.92
C THR A 152 -14.08 8.99 -12.18
N GLU A 153 -14.78 8.03 -12.78
CA GLU A 153 -16.22 8.11 -13.09
C GLU A 153 -16.60 9.23 -14.07
N LEU A 154 -15.62 9.86 -14.74
CA LEU A 154 -15.87 10.85 -15.80
C LEU A 154 -16.60 10.23 -17.01
N GLY A 155 -16.43 8.91 -17.20
CA GLY A 155 -17.12 8.16 -18.25
C GLY A 155 -16.54 8.46 -19.64
N ASP A 156 -17.43 8.61 -20.62
CA ASP A 156 -17.05 8.90 -22.01
C ASP A 156 -16.46 10.30 -22.13
N TYR A 157 -15.56 10.46 -23.11
CA TYR A 157 -14.90 11.74 -23.39
C TYR A 157 -15.89 12.90 -23.50
N ASP A 158 -15.62 13.92 -22.69
CA ASP A 158 -16.24 15.23 -22.73
C ASP A 158 -15.15 16.31 -22.70
N GLU A 159 -15.12 17.16 -23.71
CA GLU A 159 -14.01 18.09 -23.92
C GLU A 159 -13.82 19.05 -22.74
N GLU A 160 -14.89 19.53 -22.11
CA GLU A 160 -14.82 20.49 -21.02
C GLU A 160 -14.41 19.81 -19.70
N LEU A 161 -15.05 18.67 -19.39
CA LEU A 161 -14.75 17.91 -18.17
C LEU A 161 -13.33 17.34 -18.17
N ASP A 162 -12.89 16.79 -19.30
CA ASP A 162 -11.56 16.19 -19.42
C ASP A 162 -10.45 17.24 -19.34
N CYS A 163 -10.59 18.38 -20.02
CA CYS A 163 -9.61 19.46 -19.94
C CYS A 163 -9.50 19.99 -18.50
N HIS A 164 -10.63 20.31 -17.87
CA HIS A 164 -10.65 20.81 -16.49
C HIS A 164 -10.01 19.81 -15.52
N HIS A 165 -10.28 18.53 -15.69
CA HIS A 165 -9.76 17.50 -14.81
C HIS A 165 -8.26 17.25 -15.00
N LEU A 166 -7.76 17.30 -16.24
CA LEU A 166 -6.33 17.20 -16.55
C LEU A 166 -5.54 18.41 -16.03
N GLU A 167 -6.15 19.59 -15.97
CA GLU A 167 -5.56 20.79 -15.34
C GLU A 167 -5.48 20.66 -13.82
N MET A 168 -6.55 20.14 -13.20
CA MET A 168 -6.65 20.04 -11.74
C MET A 168 -5.87 18.87 -11.14
N LYS A 169 -5.56 17.83 -11.93
CA LYS A 169 -5.00 16.58 -11.42
C LYS A 169 -3.85 16.04 -12.27
N GLN A 170 -2.68 15.92 -11.64
CA GLN A 170 -1.52 15.29 -12.26
C GLN A 170 -1.48 13.78 -11.98
N TYR A 171 -1.33 13.00 -13.04
CA TYR A 171 -1.32 11.54 -13.01
C TYR A 171 0.04 10.93 -13.31
N VAL A 172 0.85 11.60 -14.14
CA VAL A 172 2.23 11.20 -14.45
C VAL A 172 3.07 12.47 -14.58
N PRO A 173 4.41 12.38 -14.39
CA PRO A 173 5.31 13.49 -14.67
C PRO A 173 5.18 13.99 -16.11
N ASN A 174 5.38 15.30 -16.35
CA ASN A 174 5.34 15.92 -17.68
C ASN A 174 3.99 15.72 -18.41
N GLN A 175 2.89 15.82 -17.65
CA GLN A 175 1.57 15.44 -18.16
C GLN A 175 1.11 16.24 -19.37
N GLU A 176 1.38 17.55 -19.37
CA GLU A 176 0.95 18.54 -20.37
C GLU A 176 1.38 18.17 -21.80
N TYR A 177 2.56 17.56 -21.95
CA TYR A 177 3.07 17.16 -23.27
C TYR A 177 2.30 15.98 -23.90
N LEU A 178 1.45 15.30 -23.12
CA LEU A 178 0.71 14.13 -23.57
C LEU A 178 -0.77 14.44 -23.85
N ASP A 179 -1.25 15.66 -23.63
CA ASP A 179 -2.69 15.98 -23.63
C ASP A 179 -3.40 15.65 -24.94
N HIS A 180 -2.82 16.04 -26.08
CA HIS A 180 -3.35 15.69 -27.40
C HIS A 180 -3.50 14.17 -27.60
N LYS A 181 -2.60 13.39 -27.01
CA LYS A 181 -2.58 11.93 -27.12
C LYS A 181 -3.60 11.29 -26.19
N ILE A 182 -3.76 11.81 -24.98
CA ILE A 182 -4.80 11.41 -24.01
C ILE A 182 -6.17 11.60 -24.63
N ILE A 183 -6.46 12.81 -25.12
CA ILE A 183 -7.74 13.16 -25.75
C ILE A 183 -8.03 12.22 -26.92
N LYS A 184 -7.03 11.98 -27.78
CA LYS A 184 -7.16 11.07 -28.93
C LYS A 184 -7.51 9.65 -28.51
N PHE A 185 -6.90 9.14 -27.43
CA PHE A 185 -7.20 7.82 -26.93
C PHE A 185 -8.55 7.76 -26.24
N HIS A 186 -8.94 8.75 -25.44
CA HIS A 186 -10.22 8.75 -24.72
C HIS A 186 -11.41 8.79 -25.68
N LYS A 187 -11.32 9.59 -26.75
CA LYS A 187 -12.28 9.57 -27.87
C LYS A 187 -12.48 8.18 -28.50
N LYS A 188 -11.46 7.32 -28.48
CA LYS A 188 -11.53 5.95 -29.02
C LYS A 188 -12.09 4.91 -28.05
N HIS A 189 -12.07 5.19 -26.75
CA HIS A 189 -12.44 4.25 -25.69
C HIS A 189 -13.79 4.63 -25.05
N ARG A 190 -14.82 4.78 -25.89
CA ARG A 190 -16.20 5.04 -25.44
C ARG A 190 -16.89 3.76 -24.96
N GLY A 191 -17.83 3.91 -24.04
CA GLY A 191 -18.65 2.84 -23.46
C GLY A 191 -17.89 1.92 -22.50
N VAL A 192 -16.72 2.34 -22.01
CA VAL A 192 -15.91 1.53 -21.10
C VAL A 192 -16.37 1.78 -19.66
N SER A 193 -16.82 0.74 -18.96
CA SER A 193 -17.21 0.88 -17.55
C SER A 193 -15.98 1.13 -16.66
N PRO A 194 -16.15 1.72 -15.45
CA PRO A 194 -15.06 1.85 -14.49
C PRO A 194 -14.40 0.51 -14.15
N ALA A 195 -15.19 -0.56 -14.01
CA ALA A 195 -14.68 -1.90 -13.72
C ALA A 195 -13.84 -2.49 -14.88
N ASP A 196 -14.22 -2.25 -16.13
CA ASP A 196 -13.42 -2.64 -17.29
C ASP A 196 -12.19 -1.75 -17.44
N SER A 197 -12.28 -0.51 -16.96
CA SER A 197 -11.15 0.40 -16.88
C SER A 197 -10.09 -0.11 -15.91
N ASP A 198 -10.49 -0.61 -14.73
CA ASP A 198 -9.60 -1.24 -13.76
C ASP A 198 -8.83 -2.40 -14.42
N ILE A 199 -9.54 -3.31 -15.09
CA ILE A 199 -8.95 -4.52 -15.68
C ILE A 199 -7.87 -4.15 -16.70
N HIS A 200 -8.21 -3.31 -17.67
CA HIS A 200 -7.25 -2.92 -18.71
C HIS A 200 -6.11 -2.07 -18.14
N LEU A 201 -6.33 -1.28 -17.07
CA LEU A 201 -5.25 -0.57 -16.39
C LEU A 201 -4.20 -1.57 -15.89
N LEU A 202 -4.66 -2.64 -15.23
CA LEU A 202 -3.80 -3.71 -14.72
C LEU A 202 -3.13 -4.50 -15.86
N GLU A 203 -3.82 -4.73 -16.97
CA GLU A 203 -3.25 -5.40 -18.15
C GLU A 203 -2.14 -4.61 -18.83
N VAL A 204 -2.22 -3.28 -18.84
CA VAL A 204 -1.14 -2.42 -19.34
C VAL A 204 -0.02 -2.35 -18.31
N ALA A 205 -0.37 -2.16 -17.02
CA ALA A 205 0.60 -2.03 -15.93
C ALA A 205 1.52 -3.24 -15.81
N ARG A 206 0.98 -4.47 -15.89
CA ARG A 206 1.76 -5.70 -15.72
C ARG A 206 2.85 -5.91 -16.77
N LYS A 207 2.79 -5.19 -17.89
CA LYS A 207 3.76 -5.28 -18.99
C LYS A 207 4.94 -4.33 -18.81
N LEU A 208 4.91 -3.49 -17.78
CA LEU A 208 6.00 -2.57 -17.47
C LEU A 208 7.05 -3.26 -16.63
N ASP A 209 8.31 -2.95 -16.90
CA ASP A 209 9.46 -3.52 -16.19
C ASP A 209 9.41 -3.23 -14.69
N MET A 210 8.91 -2.06 -14.28
CA MET A 210 8.84 -1.64 -12.88
C MET A 210 7.55 -2.08 -12.16
N TYR A 211 6.72 -2.92 -12.78
CA TYR A 211 5.46 -3.37 -12.18
C TYR A 211 5.68 -4.13 -10.87
N GLY A 212 5.18 -3.57 -9.77
CA GLY A 212 5.30 -4.15 -8.44
C GLY A 212 6.72 -4.16 -7.86
N ILE A 213 7.66 -3.49 -8.52
CA ILE A 213 9.06 -3.44 -8.08
C ILE A 213 9.23 -2.34 -7.03
N ARG A 214 9.77 -2.72 -5.87
CA ARG A 214 10.15 -1.82 -4.78
C ARG A 214 11.65 -1.93 -4.51
N PRO A 215 12.49 -1.07 -5.12
CA PRO A 215 13.93 -1.14 -4.96
C PRO A 215 14.38 -0.69 -3.56
N HIS A 216 15.34 -1.41 -3.00
CA HIS A 216 16.01 -1.11 -1.75
C HIS A 216 17.49 -0.80 -2.01
N PRO A 217 17.97 0.41 -1.67
CA PRO A 217 19.37 0.77 -1.87
C PRO A 217 20.31 -0.15 -1.09
N ALA A 218 21.38 -0.59 -1.76
CA ALA A 218 22.41 -1.45 -1.21
C ALA A 218 23.77 -1.14 -1.86
N HIS A 219 24.82 -1.80 -1.36
CA HIS A 219 26.14 -1.78 -1.96
C HIS A 219 26.58 -3.22 -2.23
N ASP A 220 27.26 -3.45 -3.35
CA ASP A 220 27.87 -4.75 -3.65
C ASP A 220 29.23 -4.92 -2.92
N GLY A 221 29.92 -6.03 -3.19
CA GLY A 221 31.22 -6.34 -2.60
C GLY A 221 32.35 -5.38 -3.01
N GLU A 222 32.16 -4.61 -4.09
CA GLU A 222 33.12 -3.61 -4.58
C GLU A 222 32.75 -2.19 -4.14
N GLY A 223 31.67 -2.03 -3.35
CA GLY A 223 31.19 -0.74 -2.86
C GLY A 223 30.36 0.05 -3.87
N MET A 224 29.96 -0.56 -4.98
CA MET A 224 29.09 0.08 -5.96
C MET A 224 27.65 0.17 -5.46
N ARG A 225 27.02 1.33 -5.68
CA ARG A 225 25.61 1.53 -5.36
C ARG A 225 24.70 0.74 -6.31
N ILE A 226 23.93 -0.15 -5.71
CA ILE A 226 22.93 -0.97 -6.38
C ILE A 226 21.58 -0.78 -5.69
N ASN A 227 20.50 -1.23 -6.33
CA ASN A 227 19.23 -1.46 -5.66
C ASN A 227 18.85 -2.93 -5.78
N LEU A 228 18.27 -3.48 -4.71
CA LEU A 228 17.73 -4.83 -4.68
C LEU A 228 16.21 -4.76 -4.65
N ALA A 229 15.52 -5.60 -5.42
CA ALA A 229 14.08 -5.79 -5.26
C ALA A 229 13.73 -7.27 -5.26
N VAL A 230 12.55 -7.59 -4.74
CA VAL A 230 12.02 -8.95 -4.75
C VAL A 230 10.75 -8.96 -5.60
N THR A 231 10.63 -9.96 -6.47
CA THR A 231 9.48 -10.19 -7.34
C THR A 231 9.01 -11.64 -7.20
N HIS A 232 7.90 -11.96 -7.87
CA HIS A 232 7.40 -13.34 -7.94
C HIS A 232 8.40 -14.32 -8.60
N SER A 233 9.33 -13.82 -9.42
CA SER A 233 10.34 -14.62 -10.12
C SER A 233 11.67 -14.73 -9.36
N GLY A 234 11.88 -13.94 -8.30
CA GLY A 234 13.12 -13.95 -7.52
C GLY A 234 13.61 -12.56 -7.12
N VAL A 235 14.92 -12.47 -6.85
CA VAL A 235 15.59 -11.22 -6.47
C VAL A 235 16.15 -10.54 -7.72
N LEU A 236 15.88 -9.25 -7.87
CA LEU A 236 16.41 -8.39 -8.93
C LEU A 236 17.49 -7.47 -8.36
N VAL A 237 18.52 -7.23 -9.17
CA VAL A 237 19.61 -6.29 -8.87
C VAL A 237 19.63 -5.21 -9.94
N PHE A 238 19.55 -3.95 -9.54
CA PHE A 238 19.61 -2.79 -10.41
C PHE A 238 20.87 -2.00 -10.13
N GLN A 239 21.62 -1.66 -11.18
CA GLN A 239 22.76 -0.77 -11.06
C GLN A 239 22.30 0.68 -11.16
N VAL A 240 22.70 1.55 -10.22
CA VAL A 240 22.44 2.99 -10.34
C VAL A 240 23.51 3.61 -11.23
N VAL A 241 23.30 3.57 -12.55
CA VAL A 241 24.21 4.24 -13.49
C VAL A 241 23.93 5.74 -13.46
N THR A 242 24.82 6.51 -12.83
CA THR A 242 24.73 7.97 -12.78
C THR A 242 25.32 8.57 -14.06
N LEU A 243 24.65 8.40 -15.20
CA LEU A 243 24.96 9.17 -16.41
C LEU A 243 24.02 10.38 -16.44
N THR A 244 24.53 11.53 -16.00
CA THR A 244 24.01 12.90 -16.25
C THR A 244 22.56 13.00 -16.74
N GLY A 245 21.59 12.59 -15.89
CA GLY A 245 20.17 12.87 -16.10
C GLY A 245 19.26 11.74 -16.58
N LEU A 246 19.75 10.51 -16.81
CA LEU A 246 18.88 9.37 -17.14
C LEU A 246 19.28 8.11 -16.34
N ASN A 247 18.37 7.63 -15.50
CA ASN A 247 18.48 6.33 -14.84
C ASN A 247 18.28 5.24 -15.90
N LEU A 248 19.37 4.64 -16.39
CA LEU A 248 19.34 3.48 -17.27
C LEU A 248 19.35 2.19 -16.43
N LEU A 249 18.37 1.33 -16.69
CA LEU A 249 18.31 -0.05 -16.20
C LEU A 249 19.26 -0.88 -17.06
N VAL A 250 20.32 -1.43 -16.47
CA VAL A 250 21.10 -2.50 -17.09
C VAL A 250 20.58 -3.82 -16.51
N HIS A 251 19.89 -4.60 -17.34
CA HIS A 251 19.61 -6.00 -17.06
C HIS A 251 20.90 -6.78 -17.31
N ASN A 252 21.49 -7.35 -16.26
CA ASN A 252 22.46 -8.43 -16.44
C ASN A 252 21.67 -9.74 -16.32
N ASP A 253 21.20 -10.23 -17.48
CA ASP A 253 20.78 -11.62 -17.60
C ASP A 253 22.04 -12.49 -17.47
N ASN A 254 21.98 -13.46 -16.56
CA ASN A 254 22.96 -14.54 -16.43
C ASN A 254 22.28 -15.84 -16.84
#